data_AF-A0A5R2MT23-F1
#
_entry.id   AF-A0A5R2MT23-F1
#
_cell.length_a   1.000
_cell.length_b   1.000
_cell.length_c   1.000
_cell.angle_alpha   90.00
_cell.angle_beta   90.00
_cell.angle_gamma   90.00
#
_symmetry.space_group_name_H-M   'P 1'
#
loop_
_entity.id
_entity.type
_entity.pdbx_description
1 polymer ?
#
loop_
_entity_poly.entity_id
_entity_poly.type
_entity_poly.pdbx_seq_one_letter_code
_entity_poly.pdbx_strand_id
1 'polypeptide(L)'
;VFGSYGVMFTASLGDSYAITETLVRAAPMIFTGLAVAVAFRAKFWNIGAEGQLLAGAVASCFVGAIPMPGPLAMLLMAIAGAAAGAAVALVPAALRV
;
A
#
# COMPACT_ATOMS: atom_id res chain seq x y z
N VAL A 1 -29.77 2.12 -12.25
CA VAL A 1 -29.18 0.90 -11.67
C VAL A 1 -28.43 0.09 -12.73
N PHE A 2 -29.10 -0.53 -13.71
CA PHE A 2 -28.43 -1.31 -14.76
C PHE A 2 -27.39 -0.51 -15.57
N GLY A 3 -27.67 0.76 -15.89
CA GLY A 3 -26.68 1.64 -16.53
C GLY A 3 -25.44 1.92 -15.67
N SER A 4 -25.59 2.01 -14.35
CA SER A 4 -24.48 2.22 -13.42
C SER A 4 -23.54 1.03 -13.38
N TYR A 5 -24.07 -0.19 -13.40
CA TYR A 5 -23.26 -1.41 -13.53
C TYR A 5 -22.52 -1.47 -14.88
N GLY A 6 -23.15 -1.02 -15.97
CA GLY A 6 -22.48 -0.89 -17.28
C GLY A 6 -21.31 0.10 -17.25
N VAL A 7 -21.46 1.22 -16.54
CA VAL A 7 -20.37 2.19 -16.32
C VAL A 7 -19.27 1.57 -15.46
N MET A 8 -19.59 0.85 -14.38
CA MET A 8 -18.56 0.18 -13.56
C MET A 8 -17.75 -0.83 -14.38
N PHE A 9 -18.41 -1.60 -15.25
CA PHE A 9 -17.74 -2.57 -16.11
C PHE A 9 -16.82 -1.89 -17.12
N THR A 10 -17.30 -0.89 -17.83
CA THR A 10 -16.51 -0.16 -18.85
C THR A 10 -15.40 0.69 -18.24
N ALA A 11 -15.63 1.32 -17.09
CA ALA A 11 -14.61 2.09 -16.38
C ALA A 11 -13.48 1.23 -15.79
N SER A 12 -13.73 -0.06 -15.56
CA SER A 12 -12.72 -0.98 -14.99
C SER A 12 -12.06 -1.85 -16.06
N LEU A 13 -12.80 -2.27 -17.10
CA LEU A 13 -12.38 -3.28 -18.08
C LEU A 13 -12.61 -2.87 -19.55
N GLY A 14 -13.12 -1.68 -19.81
CA GLY A 14 -13.59 -1.28 -21.15
C GLY A 14 -12.48 -1.06 -22.17
N ASP A 15 -11.31 -0.62 -21.74
CA ASP A 15 -10.13 -0.44 -22.60
C ASP A 15 -8.82 -0.73 -21.85
N SER A 16 -7.69 -0.66 -22.57
CA SER A 16 -6.36 -0.91 -22.00
C SER A 16 -5.98 0.09 -20.89
N TYR A 17 -6.49 1.32 -20.94
CA TYR A 17 -6.22 2.33 -19.92
C TYR A 17 -6.99 2.03 -18.63
N ALA A 18 -8.28 1.72 -18.72
CA ALA A 18 -9.14 1.29 -17.61
C ALA A 18 -8.59 0.07 -16.89
N ILE A 19 -8.10 -0.92 -17.64
CA ILE A 19 -7.45 -2.11 -17.07
C ILE A 19 -6.18 -1.72 -16.33
N THR A 20 -5.34 -0.86 -16.93
CA THR A 20 -4.10 -0.41 -16.31
C THR A 20 -4.37 0.38 -15.03
N GLU A 21 -5.35 1.28 -15.04
CA GLU A 21 -5.78 2.04 -13.86
C GLU A 21 -6.24 1.10 -12.74
N THR A 22 -7.09 0.12 -13.08
CA THR A 22 -7.55 -0.90 -12.16
C THR A 22 -6.38 -1.67 -11.53
N LEU A 23 -5.38 -2.05 -12.34
CA LEU A 23 -4.18 -2.73 -11.84
C LEU A 23 -3.32 -1.83 -10.96
N VAL A 24 -3.16 -0.54 -11.30
CA VAL A 24 -2.43 0.44 -10.50
C VAL A 24 -3.06 0.62 -9.12
N ARG A 25 -4.40 0.63 -9.04
CA ARG A 25 -5.12 0.67 -7.75
C ARG A 25 -5.10 -0.66 -7.01
N ALA A 26 -5.17 -1.79 -7.73
CA ALA A 26 -5.18 -3.11 -7.12
C ALA A 26 -3.82 -3.51 -6.55
N ALA A 27 -2.70 -3.12 -7.19
CA ALA A 27 -1.36 -3.48 -6.77
C ALA A 27 -1.08 -3.20 -5.28
N PRO A 28 -1.28 -1.98 -4.73
CA PRO A 28 -1.07 -1.73 -3.31
C PRO A 28 -1.99 -2.57 -2.41
N MET A 29 -3.25 -2.80 -2.82
CA MET A 29 -4.19 -3.64 -2.06
C MET A 29 -3.77 -5.13 -2.04
N ILE A 30 -3.20 -5.62 -3.14
CA ILE A 30 -2.66 -6.97 -3.21
C ILE A 30 -1.45 -7.11 -2.28
N PHE A 31 -0.55 -6.11 -2.26
CA PHE A 31 0.61 -6.11 -1.37
C PHE A 31 0.23 -6.03 0.11
N THR A 32 -0.79 -5.24 0.48
CA THR A 32 -1.28 -5.23 1.86
C THR A 32 -1.88 -6.58 2.26
N GLY A 33 -2.67 -7.20 1.37
CA GLY A 33 -3.18 -8.56 1.57
C GLY A 33 -2.07 -9.59 1.76
N LEU A 34 -1.01 -9.52 0.94
CA LEU A 34 0.17 -10.39 1.06
C LEU A 34 0.90 -10.19 2.38
N ALA A 35 1.08 -8.94 2.82
CA ALA A 35 1.69 -8.62 4.12
C ALA A 35 0.88 -9.20 5.29
N VAL A 36 -0.46 -9.10 5.24
CA VAL A 36 -1.36 -9.69 6.24
C VAL A 36 -1.26 -11.23 6.23
N ALA A 37 -1.13 -11.86 5.06
CA ALA A 37 -0.96 -13.32 4.98
C ALA A 37 0.29 -13.81 5.70
N VAL A 38 1.39 -13.04 5.67
CA VAL A 38 2.61 -13.33 6.45
C VAL A 38 2.35 -13.16 7.96
N ALA A 39 1.66 -12.10 8.37
CA ALA A 39 1.28 -11.89 9.78
C ALA A 39 0.41 -13.01 10.34
N PHE A 40 -0.58 -13.49 9.57
CA PHE A 40 -1.42 -14.62 9.96
C PHE A 40 -0.63 -15.93 10.12
N ARG A 41 0.41 -16.16 9.32
CA ARG A 41 1.32 -17.30 9.54
C ARG A 41 2.07 -17.21 10.87
N ALA A 42 2.33 -16.01 11.36
CA ALA A 42 2.88 -15.77 12.70
C ALA A 42 1.81 -15.78 13.82
N LYS A 43 0.56 -16.15 13.52
CA LYS A 43 -0.60 -16.11 14.42
C LYS A 43 -0.87 -14.69 14.98
N PHE A 44 -0.49 -13.67 14.22
CA PHE A 44 -0.69 -12.27 14.57
C PHE A 44 -1.77 -11.66 13.66
N TRP A 45 -2.76 -11.02 14.26
CA TRP A 45 -3.85 -10.38 13.53
C TRP A 45 -3.53 -8.91 13.25
N ASN A 46 -3.16 -8.59 12.01
CA ASN A 46 -2.82 -7.22 11.58
C ASN A 46 -3.98 -6.57 10.81
N ILE A 47 -4.84 -5.81 11.51
CA ILE A 47 -5.92 -5.02 10.88
C ILE A 47 -5.37 -3.74 10.21
N GLY A 48 -4.27 -3.20 10.73
CA GLY A 48 -3.74 -1.89 10.37
C GLY A 48 -2.92 -1.85 9.08
N ALA A 49 -2.90 -2.90 8.27
CA ALA A 49 -2.02 -3.00 7.10
C ALA A 49 -2.23 -1.86 6.08
N GLU A 50 -3.47 -1.43 5.86
CA GLU A 50 -3.76 -0.27 5.01
C GLU A 50 -3.19 1.03 5.58
N GLY A 51 -3.31 1.24 6.90
CA GLY A 51 -2.72 2.38 7.59
C GLY A 51 -1.18 2.37 7.53
N GLN A 52 -0.57 1.19 7.63
CA GLN A 52 0.88 1.01 7.49
C GLN A 52 1.36 1.34 6.06
N LEU A 53 0.60 0.93 5.05
CA LEU A 53 0.86 1.30 3.64
C LEU A 53 0.81 2.82 3.46
N LEU A 54 -0.23 3.49 3.96
CA LEU A 54 -0.38 4.95 3.83
C LEU A 54 0.75 5.70 4.56
N ALA A 55 1.07 5.29 5.79
CA ALA A 55 2.18 5.87 6.54
C ALA A 55 3.52 5.70 5.81
N GLY A 56 3.75 4.51 5.25
CA GLY A 56 4.92 4.22 4.43
C GLY A 56 4.99 5.06 3.16
N ALA A 57 3.86 5.26 2.48
CA ALA A 57 3.77 6.09 1.27
C ALA A 57 4.12 7.55 1.58
N VAL A 58 3.57 8.12 2.66
CA VAL A 58 3.88 9.49 3.09
C VAL A 58 5.37 9.67 3.37
N ALA A 59 5.96 8.76 4.18
CA ALA A 59 7.40 8.81 4.48
C ALA A 59 8.27 8.67 3.23
N SER A 60 7.89 7.77 2.32
CA SER A 60 8.59 7.58 1.04
C SER A 60 8.53 8.84 0.17
N CYS A 61 7.39 9.53 0.11
CA CYS A 61 7.26 10.80 -0.61
C CYS A 61 8.15 11.90 -0.03
N PHE A 62 8.25 12.02 1.30
CA PHE A 62 9.15 12.98 1.93
C PHE A 62 10.62 12.74 1.58
N VAL A 63 11.06 11.47 1.59
CA VAL A 63 12.43 11.12 1.21
C VAL A 63 12.67 11.34 -0.29
N GLY A 64 11.70 10.95 -1.14
CA GLY A 64 11.80 11.11 -2.59
C GLY A 64 11.79 12.57 -3.07
N ALA A 65 11.33 13.51 -2.23
CA ALA A 65 11.39 14.94 -2.53
C ALA A 65 12.82 15.52 -2.44
N ILE A 66 13.75 14.81 -1.79
CA ILE A 66 15.14 15.25 -1.63
C ILE A 66 15.93 14.87 -2.91
N PRO A 67 16.59 15.82 -3.59
CA PRO A 67 17.36 15.53 -4.79
C PRO A 67 18.54 14.58 -4.50
N MET A 68 18.55 13.41 -5.13
CA MET A 68 19.62 12.42 -5.01
C MET A 68 19.64 11.46 -6.22
N PRO A 69 20.69 10.64 -6.40
CA PRO A 69 20.72 9.64 -7.47
C PRO A 69 19.56 8.64 -7.36
N GLY A 70 18.90 8.32 -8.48
CA GLY A 70 17.69 7.49 -8.52
C GLY A 70 17.76 6.17 -7.72
N PRO A 71 18.81 5.34 -7.86
CA PRO A 71 18.93 4.10 -7.09
C PRO A 71 19.01 4.33 -5.58
N LEU A 72 19.69 5.39 -5.14
CA LEU A 72 19.79 5.75 -3.73
C LEU A 72 18.44 6.26 -3.20
N ALA A 73 17.73 7.08 -4.00
CA ALA A 73 16.38 7.52 -3.67
C ALA A 73 15.45 6.32 -3.44
N MET A 74 15.41 5.38 -4.38
CA MET A 74 14.55 4.19 -4.27
C MET A 74 14.85 3.38 -3.01
N LEU A 75 16.13 3.17 -2.69
CA LEU A 75 16.54 2.43 -1.49
C LEU A 75 16.11 3.17 -0.21
N LEU A 76 16.38 4.47 -0.12
CA LEU A 76 16.04 5.27 1.06
C LEU A 76 14.53 5.42 1.24
N MET A 77 13.78 5.56 0.15
CA MET A 77 12.31 5.56 0.15
C MET A 77 11.78 4.24 0.71
N ALA A 78 12.29 3.10 0.24
CA ALA A 78 11.87 1.79 0.73
C ALA A 78 12.16 1.61 2.25
N ILE A 79 13.33 2.03 2.71
CA ILE A 79 13.70 1.97 4.13
C ILE A 79 12.81 2.89 4.96
N ALA A 80 12.59 4.13 4.53
CA ALA A 80 11.73 5.08 5.24
C ALA A 80 10.28 4.60 5.29
N GLY A 81 9.77 4.05 4.19
CA GLY A 81 8.44 3.47 4.11
C GLY A 81 8.26 2.29 5.09
N ALA A 82 9.22 1.37 5.11
CA ALA A 82 9.22 0.24 6.04
C ALA A 82 9.30 0.71 7.50
N ALA A 83 10.16 1.70 7.80
CA ALA A 83 10.31 2.26 9.14
C ALA A 83 9.03 2.94 9.63
N ALA A 84 8.36 3.73 8.77
CA ALA A 84 7.10 4.40 9.09
C ALA A 84 5.97 3.38 9.30
N GLY A 85 5.85 2.38 8.43
CA GLY A 85 4.88 1.29 8.61
C GLY A 85 5.10 0.53 9.92
N ALA A 86 6.36 0.22 10.25
CA ALA A 86 6.72 -0.42 11.52
C ALA A 86 6.40 0.48 12.73
N ALA A 87 6.67 1.78 12.65
CA ALA A 87 6.35 2.73 13.72
C ALA A 87 4.85 2.77 14.03
N VAL A 88 3.99 2.74 13.01
CA VAL A 88 2.54 2.67 13.20
C VAL A 88 2.11 1.31 13.76
N ALA A 89 2.77 0.22 13.35
CA ALA A 89 2.53 -1.12 13.90
C ALA A 89 2.93 -1.24 15.38
N LEU A 90 3.95 -0.48 15.81
CA LEU A 90 4.45 -0.51 17.19
C LEU A 90 3.42 -0.02 18.20
N VAL A 91 2.53 0.92 17.83
CA VAL A 91 1.51 1.45 18.74
C VAL A 91 0.57 0.34 19.24
N PRO A 92 -0.17 -0.40 18.38
CA PRO A 92 -1.01 -1.51 18.86
C PRO A 92 -0.17 -2.65 19.46
N ALA A 93 1.04 -2.91 18.94
CA ALA A 93 1.91 -3.95 19.49
C ALA A 93 2.36 -3.65 20.94
N ALA A 94 2.61 -2.38 21.26
CA ALA A 94 2.96 -1.94 22.61
C ALA A 94 1.77 -1.96 23.56
N LEU A 95 0.57 -1.64 23.07
CA LEU A 95 -0.66 -1.59 23.87
C LEU A 95 -1.18 -2.98 24.29
N ARG A 96 -0.78 -4.06 23.59
CA ARG A 96 -1.09 -5.47 23.94
C ARG A 96 -2.54 -5.70 24.39
N VAL A 97 -3.51 -5.11 23.69
CA VAL A 97 -4.95 -5.33 23.91
C VAL A 97 -5.47 -6.37 22.94
#